data_AF-A0A0P9S5R9-F1
#
_entry.id   AF-A0A0P9S5R9-F1
#
_cell.length_a   1.000
_cell.length_b   1.000
_cell.length_c   1.000
_cell.angle_alpha   90.00
_cell.angle_beta   90.00
_cell.angle_gamma   90.00
#
_symmetry.space_group_name_H-M   'P 1'
#
loop_
_entity.id
_entity.type
_entity.pdbx_description
1 polymer ?
#
loop_
_entity_poly.entity_id
_entity_poly.type
_entity_poly.pdbx_seq_one_letter_code
_entity_poly.pdbx_strand_id
1 'polypeptide(L)'
;MARLWRWHAMEEIEHKAVAYDVLCKVEPNPLRRYLLRWVAMTSLSVYFTFDLTYFTYHLVRGDRQHRNWREWLRLQWWLFVNPGLLSRIVPAGLFWFVPGFHPDRIDTRELLDNARQALDEQR
;
A
#
# COMPACT_ATOMS: atom_id res chain seq x y z
N MET A 1 -17.05 -5.26 -10.06
CA MET A 1 -15.65 -5.27 -9.58
C MET A 1 -15.39 -4.40 -8.35
N ALA A 2 -15.87 -3.15 -8.28
CA ALA A 2 -15.60 -2.27 -7.14
C ALA A 2 -15.95 -2.85 -5.75
N ARG A 3 -17.03 -3.63 -5.64
CA ARG A 3 -17.43 -4.30 -4.39
C ARG A 3 -16.38 -5.29 -3.86
N LEU A 4 -15.82 -6.12 -4.73
CA LEU A 4 -14.80 -7.12 -4.36
C LEU A 4 -13.53 -6.45 -3.85
N TRP A 5 -13.08 -5.40 -4.55
CA TRP A 5 -11.92 -4.62 -4.15
C TRP A 5 -12.12 -3.89 -2.82
N ARG A 6 -13.32 -3.37 -2.55
CA ARG A 6 -13.66 -2.75 -1.26
C ARG A 6 -13.65 -3.78 -0.12
N TRP A 7 -14.23 -4.95 -0.35
CA TRP A 7 -14.22 -6.04 0.62
C TRP A 7 -12.79 -6.50 0.95
N HIS A 8 -11.96 -6.74 -0.06
CA HIS A 8 -10.55 -7.10 0.16
C HIS A 8 -9.75 -5.99 0.85
N ALA A 9 -9.96 -4.74 0.49
CA ALA A 9 -9.28 -3.62 1.14
C ALA A 9 -9.62 -3.55 2.64
N MET A 10 -10.85 -3.89 3.04
CA MET A 10 -11.23 -3.98 4.43
C MET A 10 -10.56 -5.15 5.16
N GLU A 11 -10.56 -6.34 4.55
CA GLU A 11 -9.90 -7.53 5.11
C GLU A 11 -8.40 -7.28 5.36
N GLU A 12 -7.72 -6.63 4.41
CA GLU A 12 -6.30 -6.29 4.52
C GLU A 12 -6.01 -5.28 5.66
N ILE A 13 -6.95 -4.34 5.90
CA ILE A 13 -6.85 -3.39 7.02
C ILE A 13 -6.97 -4.12 8.37
N GLU A 14 -7.80 -5.16 8.46
CA GLU A 14 -7.90 -5.97 9.68
C GLU A 14 -6.63 -6.83 9.88
N HIS A 15 -6.11 -7.41 8.82
CA HIS A 15 -4.91 -8.26 8.86
C HIS A 15 -3.62 -7.52 9.25
N LYS A 16 -3.51 -6.21 8.96
CA LYS A 16 -2.29 -5.43 9.28
C LYS A 16 -1.95 -5.42 10.78
N ALA A 17 -2.97 -5.36 11.64
CA ALA A 17 -2.80 -5.32 13.09
C ALA A 17 -2.38 -6.71 13.60
N VAL A 18 -3.05 -7.76 13.11
CA VAL A 18 -2.75 -9.16 13.42
C VAL A 18 -1.30 -9.51 13.07
N ALA A 19 -0.82 -9.11 11.89
CA ALA A 19 0.56 -9.37 11.47
C ALA A 19 1.60 -8.71 12.40
N TYR A 20 1.34 -7.49 12.86
CA TYR A 20 2.22 -6.80 13.79
C TYR A 20 2.22 -7.43 15.19
N ASP A 21 1.07 -7.88 15.67
CA ASP A 21 0.95 -8.57 16.95
C ASP A 21 1.68 -9.91 16.95
N VAL A 22 1.59 -10.67 15.83
CA VAL A 22 2.36 -11.90 15.65
C VAL A 22 3.86 -11.61 15.65
N LEU A 23 4.31 -10.56 14.96
CA LEU A 23 5.72 -10.15 15.00
C LEU A 23 6.17 -9.78 16.42
N CYS A 24 5.33 -9.08 17.19
CA CYS A 24 5.63 -8.75 18.59
C CYS A 24 5.72 -9.98 19.50
N LYS A 25 4.92 -11.02 19.24
CA LYS A 25 4.97 -12.29 19.98
C LYS A 25 6.20 -13.14 19.65
N VAL A 26 6.62 -13.15 18.38
CA VAL A 26 7.75 -13.97 17.91
C VAL A 26 9.11 -13.33 18.26
N GLU A 27 9.23 -12.01 18.15
CA GLU A 27 10.47 -11.28 18.43
C GLU A 27 10.26 -10.28 19.59
N PRO A 28 10.62 -10.65 20.83
CA PRO A 28 10.47 -9.79 22.00
C PRO A 28 11.51 -8.65 22.02
N ASN A 29 12.63 -8.78 21.29
CA ASN A 29 13.65 -7.74 21.26
C ASN A 29 13.19 -6.56 20.37
N PRO A 30 13.00 -5.35 20.93
CA PRO A 30 12.47 -4.20 20.19
C PRO A 30 13.38 -3.75 19.05
N LEU A 31 14.71 -3.91 19.18
CA LEU A 31 15.68 -3.53 18.15
C LEU A 31 15.64 -4.50 16.96
N ARG A 32 15.63 -5.82 17.23
CA ARG A 32 15.53 -6.84 16.18
C ARG A 32 14.19 -6.74 15.45
N ARG A 33 13.10 -6.55 16.19
CA ARG A 33 11.76 -6.33 15.61
C ARG A 33 11.72 -5.11 14.69
N TYR A 34 12.32 -4.00 15.12
CA TYR A 34 12.42 -2.81 14.28
C TYR A 34 13.20 -3.07 13.00
N LEU A 35 14.36 -3.73 13.08
CA LEU A 35 15.16 -4.08 11.90
C LEU A 35 14.44 -5.03 10.95
N LEU A 36 13.78 -6.08 11.47
CA LEU A 36 13.01 -7.02 10.67
C LEU A 36 11.87 -6.31 9.92
N ARG A 37 11.15 -5.42 10.61
CA ARG A 37 10.11 -4.59 9.97
C ARG A 37 10.70 -3.68 8.90
N TRP A 38 11.83 -3.03 9.18
CA TRP A 38 12.50 -2.13 8.25
C TRP A 38 12.95 -2.86 6.97
N VAL A 39 13.56 -4.04 7.13
CA VAL A 39 13.97 -4.90 6.02
C VAL A 39 12.76 -5.38 5.23
N ALA A 40 11.73 -5.91 5.91
CA ALA A 40 10.53 -6.41 5.25
C ALA A 40 9.81 -5.31 4.43
N MET A 41 9.60 -4.13 5.03
CA MET A 41 8.96 -3.00 4.35
C MET A 41 9.81 -2.48 3.18
N THR A 42 11.13 -2.43 3.33
CA THR A 42 12.03 -2.01 2.25
C THR A 42 12.05 -3.02 1.11
N SER A 43 12.22 -4.30 1.41
CA SER A 43 12.18 -5.38 0.42
C SER A 43 10.85 -5.39 -0.34
N LEU A 44 9.72 -5.33 0.38
CA LEU A 44 8.40 -5.29 -0.23
C LEU A 44 8.24 -4.08 -1.15
N SER A 45 8.65 -2.89 -0.71
CA SER A 45 8.58 -1.67 -1.51
C SER A 45 9.41 -1.76 -2.79
N VAL A 46 10.61 -2.33 -2.71
CA VAL A 46 11.51 -2.51 -3.86
C VAL A 46 10.92 -3.52 -4.85
N TYR A 47 10.52 -4.70 -4.39
CA TYR A 47 9.93 -5.72 -5.26
C TYR A 47 8.64 -5.24 -5.91
N PHE A 48 7.75 -4.62 -5.12
CA PHE A 48 6.50 -4.06 -5.64
C PHE A 48 6.74 -2.99 -6.71
N THR A 49 7.70 -2.09 -6.48
CA THR A 49 8.02 -1.03 -7.45
C THR A 49 8.62 -1.62 -8.72
N PHE A 50 9.49 -2.63 -8.58
CA PHE A 50 10.07 -3.34 -9.72
C PHE A 50 8.99 -4.05 -10.54
N ASP A 51 8.16 -4.87 -9.90
CA ASP A 51 7.10 -5.63 -10.56
C ASP A 51 6.09 -4.69 -11.23
N LEU A 52 5.64 -3.64 -10.53
CA LEU A 52 4.73 -2.65 -11.08
C LEU A 52 5.32 -1.99 -12.33
N THR A 53 6.59 -1.59 -12.28
CA THR A 53 7.28 -0.96 -13.42
C THR A 53 7.43 -1.96 -14.58
N TYR A 54 7.80 -3.20 -14.27
CA TYR A 54 7.97 -4.26 -15.24
C TYR A 54 6.67 -4.57 -15.99
N PHE A 55 5.57 -4.80 -15.26
CA PHE A 55 4.26 -5.06 -15.86
C PHE A 55 3.75 -3.85 -16.65
N THR A 56 3.90 -2.63 -16.12
CA THR A 56 3.53 -1.40 -16.82
C THR A 56 4.30 -1.27 -18.14
N TYR A 57 5.60 -1.52 -18.12
CA TYR A 57 6.43 -1.50 -19.32
C TYR A 57 5.97 -2.55 -20.35
N HIS A 58 5.66 -3.77 -19.91
CA HIS A 58 5.17 -4.83 -20.79
C HIS A 58 3.84 -4.46 -21.46
N LEU A 59 2.91 -3.83 -20.73
CA LEU A 59 1.65 -3.34 -21.28
C LEU A 59 1.89 -2.24 -22.33
N VAL A 60 2.69 -1.23 -21.98
CA VAL A 60 3.01 -0.11 -22.89
C VAL A 60 3.78 -0.58 -24.13
N ARG A 61 4.61 -1.62 -24.00
CA ARG A 61 5.28 -2.27 -25.13
C ARG A 61 4.27 -2.97 -26.05
N GLY A 62 3.27 -3.64 -25.50
CA GLY A 62 2.16 -4.24 -26.26
C GLY A 62 1.39 -3.22 -27.09
N ASP A 63 1.13 -2.04 -26.53
CA ASP A 63 0.45 -0.93 -27.20
C ASP A 63 1.34 -0.13 -28.18
N ARG A 64 2.61 -0.54 -28.36
CA ARG A 64 3.62 0.15 -29.19
C ARG A 64 3.90 1.62 -28.79
N GLN A 65 3.42 2.08 -27.63
CA GLN A 65 3.62 3.45 -27.15
C GLN A 65 4.88 3.65 -26.31
N HIS A 66 5.71 2.61 -26.13
CA HIS A 66 6.94 2.64 -25.32
C HIS A 66 7.91 3.80 -25.61
N ARG A 67 7.89 4.34 -26.82
CA ARG A 67 8.77 5.41 -27.27
C ARG A 67 8.17 6.83 -27.13
N ASN A 68 6.91 6.92 -26.69
CA ASN A 68 6.21 8.18 -26.52
C ASN A 68 6.47 8.77 -25.13
N TRP A 69 7.53 9.59 -25.03
CA TRP A 69 7.93 10.26 -23.78
C TRP A 69 6.81 11.13 -23.16
N ARG A 70 5.90 11.68 -23.98
CA ARG A 70 4.78 12.50 -23.48
C ARG A 70 3.81 11.68 -22.63
N GLU A 71 3.56 10.42 -22.97
CA GLU A 71 2.68 9.55 -22.20
C GLU A 71 3.34 9.10 -20.89
N TRP A 72 4.66 8.89 -20.89
CA TRP A 72 5.42 8.65 -19.65
C TRP A 72 5.37 9.86 -18.71
N LEU A 73 5.52 11.08 -19.23
CA LEU A 73 5.35 12.30 -18.43
C LEU A 73 3.93 12.43 -17.89
N ARG A 74 2.91 12.09 -18.69
CA ARG A 74 1.51 12.10 -18.25
C ARG A 74 1.26 11.06 -17.16
N LEU A 75 1.82 9.86 -17.28
CA LEU A 75 1.76 8.81 -16.26
C LEU A 75 2.41 9.28 -14.95
N GLN A 76 3.61 9.86 -15.04
CA GLN A 76 4.32 10.41 -13.89
C GLN A 76 3.53 11.54 -13.22
N TRP A 77 2.92 12.43 -14.02
CA TRP A 77 2.05 13.49 -13.51
C TRP A 77 0.82 12.93 -12.79
N TRP A 78 0.21 11.89 -13.34
CA TRP A 78 -0.94 11.24 -12.73
C TRP A 78 -0.57 10.55 -11.41
N LEU A 79 0.58 9.88 -11.36
CA LEU A 79 1.09 9.19 -10.17
C LEU A 79 1.44 10.15 -9.02
N PHE A 80 2.08 11.29 -9.31
CA PHE A 80 2.65 12.17 -8.28
C PHE A 80 1.93 13.50 -8.09
N VAL A 81 1.23 14.04 -9.10
CA VAL A 81 0.67 15.40 -9.04
C VAL A 81 -0.85 15.39 -8.91
N ASN A 82 -1.57 14.88 -9.91
CA ASN A 82 -3.04 14.89 -9.90
C ASN A 82 -3.58 13.66 -10.63
N PRO A 83 -4.24 12.71 -9.93
CA PRO A 83 -4.74 12.74 -8.55
C PRO A 83 -3.68 12.52 -7.46
N GLY A 84 -2.43 12.22 -7.83
CA GLY A 84 -1.31 12.12 -6.90
C GLY A 84 -1.37 10.86 -6.02
N LEU A 85 -1.63 9.71 -6.65
CA LEU A 85 -1.78 8.43 -5.95
C LEU A 85 -0.60 8.12 -5.02
N LEU A 86 0.63 8.21 -5.51
CA LEU A 86 1.83 7.94 -4.71
C LEU A 86 2.04 9.01 -3.64
N SER A 87 1.73 10.27 -3.95
CA SER A 87 1.82 11.36 -2.98
C SER A 87 0.89 11.20 -1.78
N ARG A 88 -0.21 10.42 -1.93
CA ARG A 88 -1.11 10.06 -0.83
C ARG A 88 -0.68 8.79 -0.09
N ILE A 89 -0.11 7.81 -0.78
CA ILE A 89 0.25 6.50 -0.22
C ILE A 89 1.62 6.54 0.48
N VAL A 90 2.61 7.22 -0.12
CA VAL A 90 4.00 7.24 0.38
C VAL A 90 4.10 7.77 1.81
N PRO A 91 3.43 8.87 2.22
CA PRO A 91 3.45 9.31 3.61
C PRO A 91 2.94 8.24 4.58
N ALA A 92 1.84 7.54 4.23
CA ALA A 92 1.29 6.44 5.02
C ALA A 92 2.29 5.28 5.16
N GLY A 93 3.00 4.94 4.07
CA GLY A 93 4.08 3.94 4.09
C GLY A 93 5.27 4.38 4.95
N LEU A 94 5.64 5.66 4.92
CA LEU A 94 6.78 6.18 5.67
C LEU A 94 6.60 6.09 7.20
N PHE A 95 5.36 6.19 7.69
CA PHE A 95 5.07 6.02 9.13
C PHE A 95 5.51 4.65 9.67
N TRP A 96 5.54 3.60 8.84
CA TRP A 96 5.99 2.27 9.25
C TRP A 96 7.49 2.20 9.60
N PHE A 97 8.28 3.16 9.12
CA PHE A 97 9.71 3.26 9.46
C PHE A 97 9.98 4.02 10.76
N VAL A 98 8.97 4.65 11.39
CA VAL A 98 9.16 5.39 12.64
C VAL A 98 9.39 4.41 13.81
N PRO A 99 10.43 4.60 14.64
CA PRO A 99 10.66 3.76 15.82
C PRO A 99 9.51 3.91 16.82
N GLY A 100 8.96 2.80 17.31
CA GLY A 100 7.82 2.79 18.25
C GLY A 100 6.43 2.95 17.61
N PHE A 101 6.34 2.94 16.27
CA PHE A 101 5.06 2.94 15.56
C PHE A 101 4.27 1.64 15.81
N HIS A 102 2.98 1.77 16.16
CA HIS A 102 1.99 0.69 16.18
C HIS A 102 0.98 0.93 15.05
N PRO A 103 0.55 -0.10 14.30
CA PRO A 103 -0.40 0.05 13.19
C PRO A 103 -1.72 0.72 13.60
N ASP A 104 -2.12 0.55 14.86
CA ASP A 104 -3.34 1.14 15.45
C ASP A 104 -3.31 2.66 15.62
N ARG A 105 -2.16 3.31 15.43
CA ARG A 105 -2.09 4.78 15.42
C ARG A 105 -2.77 5.39 14.20
N ILE A 106 -2.96 4.61 13.14
CA ILE A 106 -3.78 5.03 12.00
C ILE A 106 -5.20 4.61 12.35
N ASP A 107 -5.98 5.53 12.93
CA ASP A 107 -7.39 5.25 13.21
C ASP A 107 -8.12 4.98 11.89
N THR A 108 -8.43 3.72 11.68
CA THR A 108 -9.11 3.24 10.48
C THR A 108 -10.53 2.79 10.82
N ARG A 109 -10.97 2.93 12.08
CA ARG A 109 -12.25 2.39 12.55
C ARG A 109 -13.43 3.10 11.90
N GLU A 110 -13.42 4.43 11.91
CA GLU A 110 -14.45 5.22 11.22
C GLU A 110 -14.46 4.95 9.70
N LEU A 111 -13.29 4.75 9.10
CA LEU A 111 -13.16 4.41 7.68
C LEU A 111 -13.73 3.01 7.36
N LEU A 112 -13.48 2.03 8.23
CA LEU A 112 -14.01 0.68 8.11
C LEU A 112 -15.51 0.63 8.34
N ASP A 113 -16.03 1.36 9.33
CA ASP A 113 -17.46 1.37 9.64
C ASP A 113 -18.27 2.03 8.53
N ASN A 114 -17.78 3.15 7.97
CA ASN A 114 -18.36 3.77 6.78
C ASN A 114 -18.29 2.83 5.56
N ALA A 115 -17.18 2.10 5.37
CA ALA A 115 -17.04 1.15 4.27
C ALA A 115 -17.94 -0.09 4.43
N ARG A 116 -18.17 -0.56 5.66
CA ARG A 116 -19.11 -1.63 6.01
C ARG A 116 -20.54 -1.23 5.71
N GLN A 117 -20.97 -0.05 6.18
CA GLN A 117 -22.31 0.49 5.90
C GLN A 117 -22.55 0.60 4.40
N ALA A 118 -21.58 1.12 3.63
CA ALA A 118 -21.69 1.22 2.18
C ALA A 118 -21.69 -0.14 1.45
N LEU A 119 -21.15 -1.21 2.05
CA LEU A 119 -21.25 -2.58 1.52
C LEU A 119 -22.59 -3.23 1.86
N ASP A 120 -23.12 -2.98 3.05
CA ASP A 120 -24.40 -3.51 3.52
C ASP A 120 -25.60 -2.85 2.81
N GLU A 121 -25.52 -1.56 2.48
CA GLU A 121 -26.51 -0.87 1.64
C GLU A 121 -26.55 -1.37 0.17
N GLN A 122 -25.51 -2.07 -0.28
CA GLN A 122 -25.42 -2.66 -1.62
C GLN A 122 -25.85 -4.14 -1.68
N ARG A 123 -26.43 -4.67 -0.60
CA ARG A 123 -26.92 -6.05 -0.50
C ARG A 123 -28.41 -6.15 -0.83
#